data_AF-A0A6B2EAY5-F1
#
_entry.id   AF-A0A6B2EAY5-F1
#
_cell.length_a   1.000
_cell.length_b   1.000
_cell.length_c   1.000
_cell.angle_alpha   90.00
_cell.angle_beta   90.00
_cell.angle_gamma   90.00
#
_symmetry.space_group_name_H-M   'P 1'
#
loop_
_entity.id
_entity.type
_entity.pdbx_description
1 polymer ?
#
loop_
_entity_poly.entity_id
_entity_poly.type
_entity_poly.pdbx_seq_one_letter_code
_entity_poly.pdbx_strand_id
1 'polypeptide(L)'
;MANKLVLISLLCVVLVAKITQAAPQYVPGEEPSYDEDTDDSSKLLENDTSITDEDYAAIEASLSETFNTAADPGRRLGEGKKP
;
A
#
# COMPACT_ATOMS: atom_id res chain seq x y z
N MET A 1 -12.01 8.75 34.93
CA MET A 1 -11.02 9.17 33.90
C MET A 1 -9.79 8.29 33.84
N ALA A 2 -9.30 7.76 34.97
CA ALA A 2 -8.13 6.87 35.01
C ALA A 2 -8.23 5.61 34.14
N ASN A 3 -9.39 4.93 34.11
CA ASN A 3 -9.54 3.68 33.36
C ASN A 3 -9.32 3.83 31.84
N LYS A 4 -9.72 4.98 31.26
CA LYS A 4 -9.50 5.27 29.83
C LYS A 4 -8.02 5.44 29.52
N LEU A 5 -7.27 6.11 30.42
CA LEU A 5 -5.84 6.33 30.26
C LEU A 5 -5.04 5.02 30.36
N VAL A 6 -5.44 4.12 31.27
CA VAL A 6 -4.83 2.79 31.42
C VAL A 6 -5.04 1.93 30.17
N LEU A 7 -6.24 1.96 29.59
CA LEU A 7 -6.54 1.23 28.36
C LEU A 7 -5.75 1.77 27.16
N ILE A 8 -5.59 3.09 27.07
CA ILE A 8 -4.80 3.73 26.01
C ILE A 8 -3.32 3.38 26.15
N SER A 9 -2.75 3.47 27.36
CA SER A 9 -1.35 3.12 27.58
C SER A 9 -1.08 1.64 27.29
N LEU A 10 -2.00 0.75 27.66
CA LEU A 10 -1.87 -0.67 27.40
C LEU A 10 -1.96 -0.98 25.90
N LEU A 11 -2.87 -0.32 25.19
CA LEU A 11 -2.99 -0.44 23.73
C LEU A 11 -1.73 0.04 23.00
N CYS A 12 -1.12 1.13 23.46
CA CYS A 12 0.16 1.62 22.91
C CYS A 12 1.30 0.62 23.09
N VAL A 13 1.44 0.01 24.27
CA VAL A 13 2.51 -0.98 24.54
C VAL A 13 2.31 -2.24 23.68
N VAL A 14 1.07 -2.71 23.54
CA VAL A 14 0.75 -3.88 22.71
C VAL A 14 1.04 -3.61 21.23
N LEU A 15 0.73 -2.42 20.73
CA LEU A 15 1.03 -2.02 19.35
C LEU A 15 2.54 -2.01 19.07
N VAL A 16 3.34 -1.43 19.95
CA VAL A 16 4.81 -1.40 19.80
C VAL A 16 5.38 -2.82 19.77
N ALA A 17 4.95 -3.69 20.69
CA ALA A 17 5.39 -5.09 20.72
C ALA A 17 5.02 -5.86 19.43
N LYS A 18 3.86 -5.57 18.84
CA LYS A 18 3.42 -6.20 17.59
C LYS A 18 4.20 -5.70 16.37
N ILE A 19 4.52 -4.41 16.31
CA ILE A 19 5.34 -3.84 15.24
C ILE A 19 6.75 -4.45 15.26
N THR A 20 7.33 -4.68 16.44
CA THR A 20 8.66 -5.31 16.56
C THR A 20 8.69 -6.80 16.19
N GLN A 21 7.55 -7.49 16.18
CA GLN A 21 7.44 -8.90 15.79
C GLN A 21 7.00 -9.12 14.34
N ALA A 22 6.27 -8.18 13.75
CA ALA A 22 5.68 -8.31 12.41
C ALA A 22 6.45 -7.58 11.30
N ALA A 23 7.33 -6.64 11.63
CA ALA A 23 8.19 -6.00 10.66
C ALA A 23 9.49 -6.81 10.50
N PRO A 24 9.86 -7.26 9.29
CA PRO A 24 11.23 -7.68 9.03
C PRO A 24 12.13 -6.50 9.39
N GLN A 25 12.96 -6.67 10.41
CA GLN A 25 13.92 -5.63 10.81
C GLN A 25 15.01 -5.60 9.75
N TYR A 26 14.87 -4.73 8.76
CA TYR A 26 15.99 -4.37 7.90
C TYR A 26 16.97 -3.59 8.77
N VAL A 27 18.09 -4.22 9.12
CA VAL A 27 19.18 -3.54 9.82
C VAL A 27 19.70 -2.43 8.89
N PRO A 28 19.89 -1.19 9.37
CA PRO A 28 20.48 -0.14 8.55
C PRO A 28 21.87 -0.58 8.05
N GLY A 29 21.98 -0.87 6.76
CA GLY A 29 23.21 -1.35 6.11
C GLY A 29 23.20 -2.81 5.66
N GLU A 30 22.13 -3.58 5.93
CA GLU A 30 21.92 -4.86 5.27
C GLU A 30 21.28 -4.64 3.89
N GLU A 31 21.98 -5.07 2.84
CA GLU A 31 21.37 -5.22 1.52
C GLU A 31 20.33 -6.35 1.59
N PRO A 32 19.14 -6.19 0.99
CA PRO A 32 18.16 -7.26 0.91
C PRO A 32 18.80 -8.50 0.25
N SER A 33 18.85 -9.62 0.97
CA SER A 33 19.20 -10.90 0.35
C SER A 33 18.01 -11.34 -0.49
N TYR A 34 18.10 -11.19 -1.79
CA TYR A 34 17.23 -11.90 -2.72
C TYR A 34 17.55 -13.39 -2.58
N ASP A 35 16.54 -14.26 -2.60
CA ASP A 35 16.86 -15.66 -2.84
C ASP A 35 17.51 -15.70 -4.23
N GLU A 36 18.76 -16.17 -4.27
CA GLU A 36 19.43 -16.60 -5.49
C GLU A 36 19.00 -18.05 -5.77
N ASP A 37 17.86 -18.48 -5.22
CA ASP A 37 17.33 -19.82 -5.38
C ASP A 37 16.56 -19.86 -6.70
N THR A 38 17.39 -19.98 -7.73
CA THR A 38 17.04 -20.63 -8.99
C THR A 38 16.29 -19.71 -9.94
N ASP A 39 16.73 -19.77 -11.20
CA ASP A 39 15.97 -19.42 -12.37
C ASP A 39 14.61 -20.16 -12.40
N ASP A 40 13.68 -19.79 -11.53
CA ASP A 40 12.28 -20.16 -11.63
C ASP A 40 11.65 -19.26 -12.70
N SER A 41 12.27 -19.25 -13.88
CA SER A 41 11.65 -18.81 -15.14
C SER A 41 10.33 -19.55 -15.38
N SER A 42 10.12 -20.69 -14.70
CA SER A 42 8.88 -21.45 -14.66
C SER A 42 7.75 -20.77 -13.86
N LYS A 43 8.08 -19.77 -13.03
CA LYS A 43 7.16 -19.04 -12.14
C LYS A 43 7.11 -17.54 -12.45
N LEU A 44 7.68 -17.12 -13.58
CA LEU A 44 7.29 -15.86 -14.19
C LEU A 44 5.89 -16.07 -14.75
N LEU A 45 4.88 -15.64 -14.00
CA LEU A 45 3.53 -15.50 -14.55
C LEU A 45 3.65 -14.49 -15.68
N GLU A 46 3.57 -14.95 -16.92
CA GLU A 46 3.58 -14.05 -18.08
C GLU A 46 2.44 -13.07 -17.89
N ASN A 47 2.78 -11.78 -17.74
CA ASN A 47 1.79 -10.73 -17.71
C ASN A 47 1.18 -10.70 -19.11
N ASP A 48 0.01 -11.29 -19.25
CA ASP A 48 -0.72 -11.32 -20.51
C ASP A 48 -1.16 -9.89 -20.85
N THR A 49 -0.33 -9.21 -21.64
CA THR A 49 -0.64 -7.91 -22.21
C THR A 49 -1.31 -8.06 -23.58
N SER A 50 -1.85 -9.23 -23.93
CA SER A 50 -2.62 -9.42 -25.17
C SER A 50 -4.03 -8.85 -25.02
N ILE A 51 -4.08 -7.55 -24.83
CA ILE A 51 -5.31 -6.78 -24.96
C ILE A 51 -5.68 -6.71 -26.46
N THR A 52 -6.92 -7.06 -26.79
CA THR A 52 -7.43 -6.98 -28.17
C THR A 52 -8.07 -5.62 -28.44
N ASP A 53 -8.24 -5.27 -29.71
CA ASP A 53 -8.94 -4.03 -30.10
C ASP A 53 -10.39 -4.01 -29.58
N GLU A 54 -11.05 -5.17 -29.53
CA GLU A 54 -12.36 -5.34 -28.88
C GLU A 54 -12.34 -5.07 -27.37
N ASP A 55 -11.30 -5.52 -26.66
CA ASP A 55 -11.15 -5.25 -25.23
C ASP A 55 -10.94 -3.75 -24.97
N TYR A 56 -10.18 -3.06 -25.82
CA TYR A 56 -10.04 -1.61 -25.76
C TYR A 56 -11.38 -0.90 -25.95
N ALA A 57 -12.16 -1.27 -26.96
CA ALA A 57 -13.48 -0.68 -27.22
C ALA A 57 -14.46 -0.90 -26.06
N ALA A 58 -14.40 -2.07 -25.40
CA ALA A 58 -15.23 -2.38 -24.24
C ALA A 58 -14.83 -1.57 -22.99
N ILE A 59 -13.52 -1.35 -22.78
CA ILE A 59 -13.01 -0.53 -21.67
C ILE A 59 -13.42 0.93 -21.86
N GLU A 60 -13.28 1.48 -23.08
CA GLU A 60 -13.65 2.86 -23.38
C GLU A 60 -15.15 3.11 -23.24
N ALA A 61 -16.00 2.17 -23.65
CA ALA A 61 -17.45 2.28 -23.49
C ALA A 61 -17.92 2.29 -22.02
N SER A 62 -17.12 1.71 -21.11
CA SER A 62 -17.37 1.71 -19.66
C SER A 62 -16.78 2.95 -18.97
N LEU A 63 -15.95 3.73 -19.66
CA LEU A 63 -15.27 4.87 -19.10
C LEU A 63 -16.24 6.05 -18.96
N SER A 64 -16.41 6.56 -17.74
CA SER A 64 -17.24 7.74 -17.52
C SER A 64 -16.60 8.99 -18.13
N GLU A 65 -17.33 9.71 -18.98
CA GLU A 65 -16.87 10.98 -19.58
C GLU A 65 -16.88 12.15 -18.59
N THR A 66 -17.59 12.00 -17.46
CA THR A 66 -17.72 13.05 -16.44
C THR A 66 -17.41 12.50 -15.05
N PHE A 67 -16.21 12.80 -14.56
CA PHE A 67 -15.75 12.38 -13.24
C PHE A 67 -15.18 13.56 -12.46
N ASN A 68 -15.25 13.46 -11.13
CA ASN A 68 -14.59 14.40 -10.25
C ASN A 68 -13.12 14.01 -10.05
N THR A 69 -12.24 14.99 -9.89
CA THR A 69 -10.88 14.73 -9.42
C THR A 69 -10.93 14.37 -7.93
N ALA A 70 -10.26 13.28 -7.55
CA ALA A 70 -10.14 12.90 -6.14
C ALA A 70 -9.54 14.04 -5.31
N ALA A 71 -9.96 14.13 -4.06
CA ALA A 71 -9.49 15.15 -3.14
C ALA A 71 -7.99 14.94 -2.87
N ASP A 72 -7.15 15.88 -3.28
CA ASP A 72 -5.69 15.82 -3.07
C ASP A 72 -5.30 16.18 -1.62
N PRO A 73 -4.80 15.22 -0.81
CA PRO A 73 -4.36 15.52 0.56
C PRO A 73 -3.02 16.25 0.61
N GLY A 74 -2.16 16.13 -0.41
CA GLY A 74 -0.87 16.82 -0.49
C GLY A 74 -1.01 18.35 -0.55
N ARG A 75 -2.16 18.83 -1.06
CA ARG A 75 -2.53 20.25 -1.04
C ARG A 75 -3.25 20.70 0.23
N ARG A 76 -3.49 19.80 1.18
CA ARG A 76 -4.21 20.08 2.43
C ARG A 76 -3.34 19.97 3.68
N LEU A 77 -2.03 19.96 3.52
CA LEU A 77 -1.08 19.99 4.61
C LEU A 77 -0.91 21.42 5.16
N GLY A 78 -0.60 21.54 6.46
CA GLY A 78 -0.35 22.83 7.12
C GLY A 78 -1.52 23.80 7.01
N GLU A 79 -1.24 25.01 6.50
CA GLU A 79 -2.24 26.08 6.31
C GLU A 79 -3.23 25.80 5.17
N GLY A 80 -2.97 24.81 4.32
CA GLY A 80 -3.87 24.40 3.24
C GLY A 80 -5.07 23.57 3.71
N LYS A 81 -5.23 23.37 5.03
CA LYS A 81 -6.30 22.54 5.61
C LYS A 81 -7.67 23.11 5.24
N LYS A 82 -8.46 22.32 4.52
CA LYS A 82 -9.87 22.63 4.22
C LYS A 82 -10.80 21.97 5.26
N PRO A 83 -11.99 22.56 5.54
CA PRO A 83 -12.96 22.01 6.49
C PRO A 83 -13.45 20.62 6.07
#